data_AF-A0A519HTF6-F1
#
_entry.id   AF-A0A519HTF6-F1
#
_cell.length_a   1.000
_cell.length_b   1.000
_cell.length_c   1.000
_cell.angle_alpha   90.00
_cell.angle_beta   90.00
_cell.angle_gamma   90.00
#
_symmetry.space_group_name_H-M   'P 1'
#
loop_
_entity.id
_entity.type
_entity.pdbx_description
1 polymer ?
#
loop_
_entity_poly.entity_id
_entity_poly.type
_entity_poly.pdbx_seq_one_letter_code
_entity_poly.pdbx_strand_id
1 'polypeptide(L)'
;MAPTLGQGSTMQIHALIAVMAITMSAGSARAQSQPAPAPVQEPDVASVADIEVVGRTPEQVQAFIRDVTAAPPRQRLARWNRSLCVGVSNLERRYAQFMIDRIAVVAADLGLDSGEPGCRPNVIIVAASDAEALARAQVADDPSGFRPVSGVSDLGAQALERFQTTQAPVRWWHVSVPVLIDTNELAVELDGGRVMGKTGPEPLMVATRDPTRLRAVTRDDLDRVTIIIDVAKVGRIGFGALSDYVAMVALAQVAPDADTAPYDTILNLFSEGPVRPAGLSRWDRDYLASLYAIRTDRPRATQQAQDIARAMTGGLGAPAEDEDLQD
;
A
#
# COMPACT_ATOMS: atom_id res chain seq x y z
N MET A 1 -33.59 -54.35 -24.04
CA MET A 1 -34.71 -54.97 -23.30
C MET A 1 -35.22 -53.96 -22.26
N ALA A 2 -36.52 -53.96 -22.00
CA ALA A 2 -37.24 -53.25 -20.92
C ALA A 2 -38.16 -54.31 -20.23
N PRO A 3 -38.94 -54.06 -19.14
CA PRO A 3 -39.22 -52.84 -18.36
C PRO A 3 -38.52 -52.93 -16.96
N THR A 4 -38.96 -52.47 -15.77
CA THR A 4 -40.21 -51.90 -15.17
C THR A 4 -39.74 -51.07 -13.94
N LEU A 5 -40.16 -49.82 -13.67
CA LEU A 5 -41.48 -49.28 -13.26
C LEU A 5 -42.03 -49.75 -11.89
N GLY A 6 -42.27 -48.76 -11.01
CA GLY A 6 -43.00 -48.80 -9.73
C GLY A 6 -42.85 -47.41 -9.07
N GLN A 7 -43.87 -46.53 -9.09
CA GLN A 7 -44.98 -46.42 -8.12
C GLN A 7 -44.54 -46.14 -6.67
N GLY A 8 -45.06 -45.16 -5.93
CA GLY A 8 -46.00 -44.08 -6.26
C GLY A 8 -47.24 -44.01 -5.36
N SER A 9 -47.23 -43.12 -4.36
CA SER A 9 -48.39 -42.61 -3.58
C SER A 9 -47.89 -41.40 -2.78
N THR A 10 -48.41 -40.16 -2.83
CA THR A 10 -49.76 -39.58 -2.69
C THR A 10 -50.28 -39.46 -1.24
N MET A 11 -50.26 -38.22 -0.76
CA MET A 11 -51.40 -37.52 -0.12
C MET A 11 -51.95 -38.01 1.23
N GLN A 12 -51.92 -37.11 2.23
CA GLN A 12 -53.16 -36.65 2.88
C GLN A 12 -52.98 -35.30 3.61
N ILE A 13 -53.86 -34.34 3.29
CA ILE A 13 -54.01 -33.06 4.00
C ILE A 13 -55.09 -33.24 5.05
N HIS A 14 -54.81 -32.93 6.31
CA HIS A 14 -55.82 -32.89 7.38
C HIS A 14 -56.20 -31.44 7.69
N ALA A 15 -57.40 -31.05 7.28
CA ALA A 15 -58.02 -29.79 7.70
C ALA A 15 -58.80 -30.00 8.99
N LEU A 16 -58.60 -29.14 10.00
CA LEU A 16 -59.49 -29.04 11.16
C LEU A 16 -60.44 -27.86 10.96
N ILE A 17 -61.74 -28.15 10.95
CA ILE A 17 -62.80 -27.14 10.93
C ILE A 17 -63.33 -27.01 12.36
N ALA A 18 -63.15 -25.84 12.97
CA ALA A 18 -63.72 -25.51 14.28
C ALA A 18 -64.95 -24.62 14.09
N VAL A 19 -66.15 -25.20 14.27
CA VAL A 19 -67.41 -24.44 14.33
C VAL A 19 -67.62 -23.98 15.76
N MET A 20 -67.88 -22.68 15.98
CA MET A 20 -68.33 -22.16 17.26
C MET A 20 -69.44 -21.12 17.07
N ALA A 21 -70.35 -21.03 18.04
CA ALA A 21 -71.70 -20.49 17.82
C ALA A 21 -71.76 -18.95 17.76
N ILE A 22 -72.69 -18.45 16.95
CA ILE A 22 -73.03 -17.02 16.84
C ILE A 22 -74.08 -16.67 17.90
N THR A 23 -73.72 -15.79 18.84
CA THR A 23 -74.68 -15.13 19.74
C THR A 23 -75.08 -13.77 19.18
N MET A 24 -76.38 -13.57 18.91
CA MET A 24 -76.89 -12.30 18.41
C MET A 24 -77.12 -11.30 19.55
N SER A 25 -76.27 -10.29 19.64
CA SER A 25 -76.45 -9.12 20.51
C SER A 25 -76.81 -7.89 19.68
N ALA A 26 -78.01 -7.34 19.87
CA ALA A 26 -78.41 -6.10 19.21
C ALA A 26 -77.68 -4.89 19.85
N GLY A 27 -76.78 -4.26 19.10
CA GLY A 27 -76.03 -3.08 19.53
C GLY A 27 -76.30 -1.87 18.62
N SER A 28 -76.72 -0.75 19.22
CA SER A 28 -77.10 0.47 18.48
C SER A 28 -75.92 1.09 17.71
N ALA A 29 -76.21 1.58 16.50
CA ALA A 29 -75.22 2.27 15.68
C ALA A 29 -74.66 3.53 16.38
N ARG A 30 -73.34 3.60 16.53
CA ARG A 30 -72.59 4.84 16.77
C ARG A 30 -71.84 5.18 15.49
N ALA A 31 -72.14 6.33 14.89
CA ALA A 31 -71.27 6.91 13.88
C ALA A 31 -69.95 7.32 14.55
N GLN A 32 -68.88 6.57 14.29
CA GLN A 32 -67.53 6.95 14.68
C GLN A 32 -66.97 7.90 13.60
N SER A 33 -66.60 9.10 14.00
CA SER A 33 -65.88 10.05 13.14
C SER A 33 -64.54 9.43 12.75
N GLN A 34 -64.35 9.19 11.45
CA GLN A 34 -63.07 8.73 10.92
C GLN A 34 -62.01 9.82 11.14
N PRO A 35 -60.85 9.54 11.77
CA PRO A 35 -59.75 10.48 11.81
C PRO A 35 -59.28 10.79 10.38
N ALA A 36 -59.02 12.07 10.09
CA ALA A 36 -58.38 12.44 8.82
C ALA A 36 -56.97 11.80 8.77
N PRO A 37 -56.51 11.35 7.59
CA PRO A 37 -55.13 10.88 7.44
C PRO A 37 -54.17 12.02 7.75
N ALA A 38 -53.17 11.75 8.59
CA ALA A 38 -52.07 12.69 8.80
C ALA A 38 -51.31 12.89 7.48
N PRO A 39 -50.79 14.10 7.18
CA PRO A 39 -49.95 14.29 6.01
C PRO A 39 -48.73 13.39 6.09
N VAL A 40 -48.49 12.62 5.03
CA VAL A 40 -47.24 11.87 4.87
C VAL A 40 -46.12 12.90 4.75
N GLN A 41 -45.21 12.91 5.72
CA GLN A 41 -43.97 13.64 5.58
C GLN A 41 -43.16 12.94 4.50
N GLU A 42 -42.86 13.64 3.40
CA GLU A 42 -41.83 13.21 2.46
C GLU A 42 -40.52 13.04 3.26
N PRO A 43 -39.71 12.00 2.97
CA PRO A 43 -38.47 11.80 3.68
C PRO A 43 -37.55 12.98 3.38
N ASP A 44 -37.29 13.79 4.42
CA ASP A 44 -36.38 14.93 4.36
C ASP A 44 -35.06 14.48 3.72
N VAL A 45 -34.61 15.20 2.70
CA VAL A 45 -33.49 14.76 1.85
C VAL A 45 -32.23 14.85 2.68
N ALA A 46 -31.85 13.70 3.25
CA ALA A 46 -30.79 13.56 4.23
C ALA A 46 -29.60 14.42 3.83
N SER A 47 -29.29 15.42 4.68
CA SER A 47 -28.26 16.40 4.37
C SER A 47 -26.97 15.67 4.04
N VAL A 48 -26.47 15.90 2.83
CA VAL A 48 -25.13 15.46 2.44
C VAL A 48 -24.20 16.15 3.42
N ALA A 49 -23.68 15.40 4.40
CA ALA A 49 -22.81 15.93 5.43
C ALA A 49 -21.67 16.67 4.74
N ASP A 50 -21.44 17.94 5.13
CA ASP A 50 -20.50 18.82 4.45
C ASP A 50 -19.17 18.11 4.24
N ILE A 51 -18.89 17.77 2.98
CA ILE A 51 -17.61 17.18 2.60
C ILE A 51 -16.62 18.34 2.65
N GLU A 52 -16.04 18.56 3.82
CA GLU A 52 -14.97 19.52 4.02
C GLU A 52 -13.75 19.03 3.22
N VAL A 53 -13.70 19.42 1.95
CA VAL A 53 -12.54 19.23 1.08
C VAL A 53 -11.48 20.20 1.58
N VAL A 54 -10.75 19.78 2.63
CA VAL A 54 -9.55 20.47 3.12
C VAL A 54 -8.55 20.53 1.98
N GLY A 55 -8.54 21.68 1.30
CA GLY A 55 -7.74 21.92 0.10
C GLY A 55 -6.26 21.89 0.44
N ARG A 56 -5.59 20.79 0.10
CA ARG A 56 -4.14 20.64 0.30
C ARG A 56 -3.40 21.69 -0.53
N THR A 57 -2.60 22.52 0.09
CA THR A 57 -1.77 23.49 -0.66
C THR A 57 -0.55 22.78 -1.28
N PRO A 58 -0.01 23.27 -2.41
CA PRO A 58 1.22 22.72 -2.98
C PRO A 58 2.41 22.73 -2.02
N GLU A 59 2.44 23.66 -1.06
CA GLU A 59 3.47 23.79 -0.04
C GLU A 59 3.34 22.70 1.03
N GLN A 60 2.12 22.36 1.47
CA GLN A 60 1.87 21.25 2.39
C GLN A 60 2.28 19.90 1.77
N VAL A 61 1.97 19.71 0.47
CA VAL A 61 2.34 18.51 -0.27
C VAL A 61 3.86 18.42 -0.48
N GLN A 62 4.53 19.52 -0.83
CA GLN A 62 6.00 19.57 -0.92
C GLN A 62 6.67 19.37 0.44
N ALA A 63 6.07 19.85 1.52
CA ALA A 63 6.57 19.63 2.88
C ALA A 63 6.50 18.14 3.24
N PHE A 64 5.35 17.49 3.07
CA PHE A 64 5.21 16.04 3.28
C PHE A 64 6.24 15.23 2.48
N ILE A 65 6.39 15.49 1.18
CA ILE A 65 7.35 14.73 0.35
C ILE A 65 8.79 14.93 0.84
N ARG A 66 9.15 16.14 1.30
CA ARG A 66 10.47 16.41 1.88
C ARG A 66 10.67 15.70 3.23
N ASP A 67 9.67 15.70 4.10
CA ASP A 67 9.80 15.24 5.48
C ASP A 67 9.65 13.71 5.61
N VAL A 68 8.88 13.08 4.71
CA VAL A 68 8.53 11.66 4.77
C VAL A 68 9.45 10.77 3.94
N THR A 69 10.18 11.30 2.96
CA THR A 69 10.90 10.46 1.98
C THR A 69 12.42 10.44 2.18
N ALA A 70 13.04 9.28 1.95
CA ALA A 70 14.48 9.06 2.15
C ALA A 70 15.11 8.29 0.98
N ALA A 71 15.56 9.03 -0.05
CA ALA A 71 16.43 8.49 -1.09
C ALA A 71 17.90 8.40 -0.61
N PRO A 72 18.69 7.42 -1.10
CA PRO A 72 20.14 7.40 -0.91
C PRO A 72 20.84 8.68 -1.44
N PRO A 73 21.99 9.10 -0.86
CA PRO A 73 22.63 10.37 -1.23
C PRO A 73 22.95 10.52 -2.73
N ARG A 74 22.34 11.55 -3.34
CA ARG A 74 22.39 11.92 -4.78
C ARG A 74 21.53 11.05 -5.72
N GLN A 75 20.80 10.07 -5.21
CA GLN A 75 19.83 9.30 -6.00
C GLN A 75 18.44 9.96 -6.00
N ARG A 76 17.52 9.41 -6.80
CA ARG A 76 16.10 9.75 -6.83
C ARG A 76 15.36 8.81 -5.86
N LEU A 77 14.08 9.09 -5.61
CA LEU A 77 13.21 8.14 -4.92
C LEU A 77 13.00 6.92 -5.81
N ALA A 78 13.42 5.76 -5.31
CA ALA A 78 13.25 4.48 -5.96
C ALA A 78 11.83 3.95 -5.79
N ARG A 79 11.36 3.19 -6.78
CA ARG A 79 10.08 2.48 -6.76
C ARG A 79 10.21 1.08 -7.34
N TRP A 80 9.19 0.24 -7.19
CA TRP A 80 9.15 -1.03 -7.89
C TRP A 80 8.88 -0.81 -9.39
N ASN A 81 9.75 -1.34 -10.26
CA ASN A 81 9.51 -1.46 -11.71
C ASN A 81 9.68 -2.93 -12.15
N ARG A 82 9.35 -3.86 -11.24
CA ARG A 82 9.40 -5.32 -11.36
C ARG A 82 8.30 -5.92 -10.48
N SER A 83 7.88 -7.16 -10.75
CA SER A 83 6.85 -7.83 -9.95
C SER A 83 7.21 -7.92 -8.45
N LEU A 84 6.19 -7.76 -7.61
CA LEU A 84 6.31 -7.72 -6.15
C LEU A 84 6.17 -9.14 -5.55
N CYS A 85 7.17 -9.58 -4.81
CA CYS A 85 7.20 -10.87 -4.12
C CYS A 85 7.28 -10.62 -2.62
N VAL A 86 6.14 -10.74 -1.93
CA VAL A 86 6.02 -10.51 -0.49
C VAL A 86 6.18 -11.82 0.27
N GLY A 87 7.22 -11.93 1.08
CA GLY A 87 7.42 -13.03 2.03
C GLY A 87 7.20 -12.58 3.46
N VAL A 88 6.29 -13.24 4.19
CA VAL A 88 6.02 -12.97 5.62
C VAL A 88 6.41 -14.18 6.47
N SER A 89 7.33 -13.96 7.42
CA SER A 89 7.86 -14.98 8.33
C SER A 89 7.45 -14.75 9.79
N ASN A 90 7.42 -15.83 10.57
CA ASN A 90 7.16 -15.85 12.02
C ASN A 90 5.76 -15.37 12.49
N LEU A 91 4.80 -15.24 11.59
CA LEU A 91 3.38 -15.05 11.92
C LEU A 91 2.58 -16.35 11.69
N GLU A 92 1.42 -16.48 12.36
CA GLU A 92 0.45 -17.50 11.98
C GLU A 92 0.03 -17.34 10.52
N ARG A 93 -0.16 -18.45 9.79
CA ARG A 93 -0.48 -18.45 8.35
C ARG A 93 -1.63 -17.50 7.97
N ARG A 94 -2.68 -17.39 8.81
CA ARG A 94 -3.83 -16.48 8.56
C ARG A 94 -3.43 -15.00 8.55
N TYR A 95 -2.50 -14.60 9.42
CA TYR A 95 -2.01 -13.22 9.51
C TYR A 95 -0.95 -12.94 8.43
N ALA A 96 -0.08 -13.91 8.16
CA ALA A 96 0.87 -13.83 7.05
C ALA A 96 0.13 -13.65 5.71
N GLN A 97 -0.87 -14.49 5.42
CA GLN A 97 -1.66 -14.40 4.19
C GLN A 97 -2.42 -13.08 4.09
N PHE A 98 -3.16 -12.67 5.14
CA PHE A 98 -3.87 -11.40 5.14
C PHE A 98 -2.96 -10.19 4.85
N MET A 99 -1.74 -10.18 5.42
CA MET A 99 -0.78 -9.11 5.17
C MET A 99 -0.24 -9.14 3.74
N ILE A 100 0.06 -10.33 3.19
CA ILE A 100 0.45 -10.51 1.78
C ILE A 100 -0.66 -10.02 0.85
N ASP A 101 -1.89 -10.50 1.03
CA ASP A 101 -3.05 -10.14 0.22
C ASP A 101 -3.30 -8.63 0.27
N ARG A 102 -3.17 -8.02 1.45
CA ARG A 102 -3.40 -6.58 1.63
C ARG A 102 -2.34 -5.73 0.93
N ILE A 103 -1.06 -6.12 1.00
CA ILE A 103 0.02 -5.46 0.27
C ILE A 103 -0.16 -5.66 -1.24
N ALA A 104 -0.55 -6.86 -1.68
CA ALA A 104 -0.80 -7.17 -3.09
C ALA A 104 -1.95 -6.34 -3.69
N VAL A 105 -3.03 -6.11 -2.94
CA VAL A 105 -4.13 -5.21 -3.36
C VAL A 105 -3.64 -3.77 -3.53
N VAL A 106 -2.89 -3.22 -2.57
CA VAL A 106 -2.33 -1.86 -2.68
C VAL A 106 -1.31 -1.77 -3.81
N ALA A 107 -0.55 -2.83 -4.09
CA ALA A 107 0.36 -2.90 -5.24
C ALA A 107 -0.40 -2.92 -6.58
N ALA A 108 -1.49 -3.68 -6.68
CA ALA A 108 -2.34 -3.74 -7.86
C ALA A 108 -3.05 -2.40 -8.15
N ASP A 109 -3.51 -1.69 -7.12
CA ASP A 109 -4.04 -0.31 -7.22
C ASP A 109 -3.01 0.68 -7.83
N LEU A 110 -1.71 0.35 -7.79
CA LEU A 110 -0.60 1.14 -8.34
C LEU A 110 -0.07 0.59 -9.69
N GLY A 111 -0.73 -0.41 -10.26
CA GLY A 111 -0.30 -1.05 -11.51
C GLY A 111 0.92 -1.97 -11.38
N LEU A 112 1.20 -2.50 -10.18
CA LEU A 112 2.28 -3.47 -9.95
C LEU A 112 1.75 -4.91 -9.96
N ASP A 113 2.36 -5.76 -10.79
CA ASP A 113 2.13 -7.20 -10.75
C ASP A 113 2.63 -7.80 -9.44
N SER A 114 1.86 -8.71 -8.85
CA SER A 114 2.38 -9.65 -7.85
C SER A 114 3.11 -10.81 -8.56
N GLY A 115 4.20 -11.30 -7.98
CA GLY A 115 4.94 -12.42 -8.54
C GLY A 115 4.25 -13.77 -8.32
N GLU A 116 4.51 -14.72 -9.22
CA GLU A 116 3.94 -16.07 -9.22
C GLU A 116 4.18 -16.86 -7.92
N PRO A 117 3.32 -17.83 -7.56
CA PRO A 117 3.49 -18.66 -6.38
C PRO A 117 4.87 -19.33 -6.29
N GLY A 118 5.60 -19.04 -5.21
CA GLY A 118 6.97 -19.52 -5.01
C GLY A 118 8.06 -18.59 -5.55
N CYS A 119 7.72 -17.40 -6.07
CA CYS A 119 8.71 -16.40 -6.42
C CYS A 119 9.55 -15.97 -5.19
N ARG A 120 10.83 -15.66 -5.43
CA ARG A 120 11.76 -15.29 -4.36
C ARG A 120 11.45 -13.88 -3.82
N PRO A 121 11.21 -13.71 -2.51
CA PRO A 121 10.82 -12.41 -1.94
C PRO A 121 11.79 -11.26 -2.24
N ASN A 122 11.23 -10.10 -2.56
CA ASN A 122 11.90 -8.80 -2.57
C ASN A 122 11.35 -7.87 -1.45
N VAL A 123 10.10 -8.07 -1.01
CA VAL A 123 9.62 -7.56 0.28
C VAL A 123 9.70 -8.69 1.31
N ILE A 124 10.57 -8.53 2.30
CA ILE A 124 10.84 -9.53 3.35
C ILE A 124 10.33 -8.97 4.67
N ILE A 125 9.24 -9.53 5.19
CA ILE A 125 8.64 -9.13 6.47
C ILE A 125 8.87 -10.24 7.49
N VAL A 126 9.41 -9.90 8.65
CA VAL A 126 9.67 -10.87 9.73
C VAL A 126 9.11 -10.38 11.06
N ALA A 127 8.25 -11.17 11.68
CA ALA A 127 7.84 -10.94 13.06
C ALA A 127 8.92 -11.42 14.05
N ALA A 128 9.15 -10.64 15.10
CA ALA A 128 10.15 -10.95 16.12
C ALA A 128 9.68 -10.54 17.52
N SER A 129 9.98 -11.37 18.52
CA SER A 129 9.88 -11.01 19.95
C SER A 129 11.06 -10.17 20.43
N ASP A 130 12.19 -10.24 19.72
CA ASP A 130 13.33 -9.34 19.85
C ASP A 130 13.76 -8.91 18.44
N ALA A 131 13.28 -7.74 18.04
CA ALA A 131 13.53 -7.19 16.72
C ALA A 131 14.94 -6.57 16.57
N GLU A 132 15.63 -6.27 17.68
CA GLU A 132 17.01 -5.76 17.66
C GLU A 132 18.01 -6.91 17.46
N ALA A 133 17.88 -7.99 18.23
CA ALA A 133 18.72 -9.18 18.05
C ALA A 133 18.55 -9.77 16.64
N LEU A 134 17.32 -9.83 16.10
CA LEU A 134 17.08 -10.26 14.73
C LEU A 134 17.72 -9.32 13.70
N ALA A 135 17.55 -8.00 13.83
CA ALA A 135 18.13 -7.04 12.89
C ALA A 135 19.67 -7.12 12.87
N ARG A 136 20.30 -7.20 14.05
CA ARG A 136 21.76 -7.39 14.17
C ARG A 136 22.22 -8.70 13.56
N ALA A 137 21.50 -9.80 13.78
CA ALA A 137 21.82 -11.10 13.21
C ALA A 137 21.73 -11.12 11.69
N GLN A 138 20.65 -10.57 11.10
CA GLN A 138 20.49 -10.51 9.65
C GLN A 138 21.57 -9.64 8.98
N VAL A 139 21.93 -8.51 9.60
CA VAL A 139 22.99 -7.62 9.09
C VAL A 139 24.38 -8.26 9.18
N ALA A 140 24.62 -9.13 10.17
CA ALA A 140 25.87 -9.87 10.31
C ALA A 140 25.97 -11.08 9.35
N ASP A 141 24.85 -11.71 9.00
CA ASP A 141 24.76 -12.87 8.11
C ASP A 141 24.92 -12.50 6.62
N ASP A 142 24.27 -11.41 6.18
CA ASP A 142 24.37 -10.91 4.80
C ASP A 142 24.68 -9.39 4.73
N PRO A 143 25.90 -8.94 5.08
CA PRO A 143 26.26 -7.51 5.06
C PRO A 143 26.09 -6.84 3.70
N SER A 144 26.42 -7.54 2.60
CA SER A 144 26.20 -7.06 1.23
C SER A 144 24.72 -7.08 0.85
N GLY A 145 23.91 -7.98 1.41
CA GLY A 145 22.45 -7.95 1.35
C GLY A 145 21.82 -6.68 1.95
N PHE A 146 22.47 -6.04 2.92
CA PHE A 146 22.03 -4.75 3.46
C PHE A 146 22.69 -3.54 2.78
N ARG A 147 23.95 -3.64 2.33
CA ARG A 147 24.68 -2.50 1.70
C ARG A 147 25.44 -2.95 0.44
N PRO A 148 24.75 -3.24 -0.68
CA PRO A 148 25.38 -3.79 -1.88
C PRO A 148 26.14 -2.76 -2.73
N VAL A 149 25.94 -1.45 -2.55
CA VAL A 149 26.69 -0.39 -3.25
C VAL A 149 26.85 0.83 -2.34
N SER A 150 28.02 0.96 -1.69
CA SER A 150 28.29 1.95 -0.64
C SER A 150 28.00 3.39 -1.06
N GLY A 151 26.98 4.01 -0.44
CA GLY A 151 26.60 5.40 -0.70
C GLY A 151 25.81 5.61 -2.00
N VAL A 152 25.24 4.52 -2.54
CA VAL A 152 24.32 4.50 -3.68
C VAL A 152 23.07 3.68 -3.36
N SER A 153 23.20 2.50 -2.76
CA SER A 153 22.06 1.58 -2.59
C SER A 153 21.16 1.89 -1.40
N ASP A 154 21.67 2.62 -0.43
CA ASP A 154 21.18 2.65 0.94
C ASP A 154 21.45 3.98 1.65
N LEU A 155 20.82 4.18 2.82
CA LEU A 155 20.95 5.37 3.66
C LEU A 155 22.26 5.42 4.49
N GLY A 156 23.19 4.48 4.27
CA GLY A 156 24.52 4.49 4.88
C GLY A 156 24.60 3.86 6.27
N ALA A 157 25.83 3.71 6.77
CA ALA A 157 26.13 2.94 7.98
C ALA A 157 25.38 3.44 9.24
N GLN A 158 25.24 4.76 9.43
CA GLN A 158 24.52 5.33 10.58
C GLN A 158 23.00 5.03 10.52
N ALA A 159 22.41 4.97 9.32
CA ALA A 159 21.02 4.54 9.17
C ALA A 159 20.86 3.03 9.40
N LEU A 160 21.83 2.22 8.98
CA LEU A 160 21.84 0.78 9.23
C LEU A 160 22.04 0.45 10.72
N GLU A 161 22.82 1.25 11.43
CA GLU A 161 22.91 1.19 12.90
C GLU A 161 21.57 1.53 13.54
N ARG A 162 20.90 2.62 13.12
CA ARG A 162 19.54 2.95 13.61
C ARG A 162 18.52 1.86 13.32
N PHE A 163 18.58 1.20 12.15
CA PHE A 163 17.72 0.05 11.84
C PHE A 163 17.93 -1.12 12.84
N GLN A 164 19.18 -1.37 13.24
CA GLN A 164 19.48 -2.39 14.26
C GLN A 164 19.02 -1.96 15.67
N THR A 165 19.32 -0.74 16.09
CA THR A 165 19.19 -0.29 17.49
C THR A 165 17.86 0.38 17.85
N THR A 166 17.03 0.72 16.84
CA THR A 166 15.75 1.39 17.08
C THR A 166 14.85 0.56 17.99
N GLN A 167 14.06 1.24 18.81
CA GLN A 167 13.03 0.62 19.64
C GLN A 167 11.62 0.72 19.03
N ALA A 168 11.51 1.22 17.79
CA ALA A 168 10.25 1.31 17.06
C ALA A 168 9.54 -0.05 16.92
N PRO A 169 8.19 -0.11 17.00
CA PRO A 169 7.41 -1.34 16.83
C PRO A 169 7.51 -1.97 15.45
N VAL A 170 7.79 -1.17 14.42
CA VAL A 170 8.13 -1.61 13.07
C VAL A 170 9.39 -0.87 12.65
N ARG A 171 10.33 -1.59 12.04
CA ARG A 171 11.58 -1.06 11.48
C ARG A 171 11.74 -1.59 10.06
N TRP A 172 12.35 -0.80 9.19
CA TRP A 172 12.56 -1.19 7.79
C TRP A 172 13.91 -0.72 7.25
N TRP A 173 14.35 -1.40 6.21
CA TRP A 173 15.56 -1.09 5.46
C TRP A 173 15.30 -1.23 3.96
N HIS A 174 15.44 -0.13 3.22
CA HIS A 174 15.34 -0.09 1.76
C HIS A 174 16.70 -0.30 1.11
N VAL A 175 16.73 -1.18 0.11
CA VAL A 175 17.84 -1.33 -0.84
C VAL A 175 17.31 -1.02 -2.24
N SER A 176 17.84 0.03 -2.84
CA SER A 176 17.59 0.42 -4.23
C SER A 176 18.85 0.28 -5.08
N VAL A 177 18.68 0.19 -6.41
CA VAL A 177 19.79 0.15 -7.37
C VAL A 177 19.51 1.06 -8.56
N PRO A 178 20.47 1.87 -9.03
CA PRO A 178 20.33 2.60 -10.27
C PRO A 178 20.41 1.61 -11.45
N VAL A 179 19.45 1.69 -12.35
CA VAL A 179 19.39 0.91 -13.59
C VAL A 179 19.37 1.82 -14.81
N LEU A 180 19.93 1.35 -15.92
CA LEU A 180 19.78 1.98 -17.23
C LEU A 180 18.32 1.89 -17.68
N ILE A 181 17.76 2.98 -18.19
CA ILE A 181 16.32 3.07 -18.52
C ILE A 181 15.96 2.26 -19.78
N ASP A 182 16.90 2.10 -20.71
CA ASP A 182 16.75 1.38 -21.97
C ASP A 182 16.97 -0.14 -21.85
N THR A 183 18.03 -0.58 -21.16
CA THR A 183 18.34 -2.02 -21.01
C THR A 183 17.80 -2.65 -19.73
N ASN A 184 17.46 -1.85 -18.71
CA ASN A 184 17.20 -2.28 -17.32
C ASN A 184 18.40 -2.99 -16.64
N GLU A 185 19.61 -2.90 -17.20
CA GLU A 185 20.84 -3.38 -16.57
C GLU A 185 21.26 -2.49 -15.38
N LEU A 186 22.14 -3.01 -14.52
CA LEU A 186 22.69 -2.23 -13.41
C LEU A 186 23.64 -1.14 -13.93
N ALA A 187 23.45 0.09 -13.49
CA ALA A 187 24.31 1.22 -13.82
C ALA A 187 25.45 1.43 -12.79
N VAL A 188 25.74 0.41 -11.98
CA VAL A 188 26.78 0.37 -10.94
C VAL A 188 27.33 -1.04 -10.76
N GLU A 189 28.60 -1.11 -10.39
CA GLU A 189 29.26 -2.30 -9.86
C GLU A 189 28.79 -2.58 -8.41
N LEU A 190 28.95 -3.82 -7.94
CA LEU A 190 28.38 -4.29 -6.66
C LEU A 190 29.46 -4.65 -5.63
N ASP A 191 29.39 -4.05 -4.45
CA ASP A 191 30.21 -4.38 -3.28
C ASP A 191 29.93 -5.84 -2.85
N GLY A 192 30.79 -6.78 -3.26
CA GLY A 192 30.60 -8.20 -2.99
C GLY A 192 29.61 -8.93 -3.91
N GLY A 193 29.13 -8.29 -4.98
CA GLY A 193 28.60 -9.01 -6.16
C GLY A 193 27.16 -9.55 -6.11
N ARG A 194 26.26 -9.10 -5.22
CA ARG A 194 24.87 -9.62 -5.16
C ARG A 194 23.76 -8.58 -5.01
N VAL A 195 22.82 -8.61 -5.96
CA VAL A 195 21.52 -7.89 -6.02
C VAL A 195 20.46 -8.91 -6.49
N MET A 196 19.16 -8.75 -6.18
CA MET A 196 18.15 -9.82 -6.25
C MET A 196 17.77 -10.28 -7.67
N GLY A 197 18.67 -11.08 -8.26
CA GLY A 197 18.53 -11.70 -9.59
C GLY A 197 19.53 -11.18 -10.62
N LYS A 198 20.40 -10.25 -10.26
CA LYS A 198 21.42 -9.69 -11.15
C LYS A 198 22.81 -9.96 -10.57
N THR A 199 23.58 -10.81 -11.24
CA THR A 199 25.04 -10.73 -11.18
C THR A 199 25.44 -9.44 -11.88
N GLY A 200 26.25 -8.59 -11.23
CA GLY A 200 26.79 -7.41 -11.88
C GLY A 200 27.65 -7.83 -13.09
N PRO A 201 27.57 -7.14 -14.25
CA PRO A 201 28.57 -7.28 -15.30
C PRO A 201 29.93 -6.74 -14.80
N GLU A 202 31.00 -7.01 -15.55
CA GLU A 202 32.22 -6.19 -15.46
C GLU A 202 31.84 -4.70 -15.63
N PRO A 203 32.57 -3.76 -14.98
CA PRO A 203 32.14 -2.36 -14.84
C PRO A 203 31.75 -1.75 -16.18
N LEU A 204 30.44 -1.66 -16.40
CA LEU A 204 29.87 -1.14 -17.64
C LEU A 204 30.16 0.36 -17.66
N MET A 205 31.21 0.74 -18.38
CA MET A 205 31.52 2.13 -18.70
C MET A 205 30.33 2.70 -19.46
N VAL A 206 29.40 3.34 -18.73
CA VAL A 206 28.16 3.86 -19.29
C VAL A 206 28.52 4.97 -20.27
N ALA A 207 28.61 4.59 -21.54
CA ALA A 207 28.96 5.47 -22.65
C ALA A 207 27.75 6.36 -22.96
N THR A 208 27.46 7.31 -22.05
CA THR A 208 26.34 8.23 -22.19
C THR A 208 26.53 9.11 -23.41
N ARG A 209 25.85 8.74 -24.50
CA ARG A 209 25.51 9.65 -25.59
C ARG A 209 24.63 10.76 -25.02
N ASP A 210 25.29 11.85 -24.65
CA ASP A 210 24.74 13.13 -24.21
C ASP A 210 23.55 13.04 -23.24
N PRO A 211 23.81 12.83 -21.93
CA PRO A 211 22.77 12.90 -20.91
C PRO A 211 22.34 14.36 -20.78
N THR A 212 21.30 14.73 -21.54
CA THR A 212 20.79 16.11 -21.60
C THR A 212 20.47 16.61 -20.20
N ARG A 213 20.61 17.92 -19.94
CA ARG A 213 20.30 18.52 -18.62
C ARG A 213 18.80 18.43 -18.22
N LEU A 214 17.99 17.75 -19.05
CA LEU A 214 16.55 17.57 -18.95
C LEU A 214 16.14 16.13 -18.58
N ARG A 215 16.96 15.12 -18.89
CA ARG A 215 16.66 13.69 -18.70
C ARG A 215 17.88 12.90 -18.24
N ALA A 216 17.70 12.01 -17.27
CA ALA A 216 18.68 11.01 -16.90
C ALA A 216 18.65 9.81 -17.85
N VAL A 217 19.78 9.11 -18.00
CA VAL A 217 19.85 7.77 -18.62
C VAL A 217 19.55 6.63 -17.63
N THR A 218 19.51 6.96 -16.33
CA THR A 218 19.25 6.02 -15.23
C THR A 218 18.05 6.42 -14.39
N ARG A 219 17.39 5.42 -13.83
CA ARG A 219 16.39 5.54 -12.76
C ARG A 219 16.79 4.67 -11.58
N ASP A 220 16.21 4.87 -10.41
CA ASP A 220 16.42 3.99 -9.26
C ASP A 220 15.23 3.02 -9.11
N ASP A 221 15.54 1.73 -9.09
CA ASP A 221 14.58 0.66 -8.83
C ASP A 221 14.78 0.15 -7.39
N LEU A 222 13.68 -0.15 -6.69
CA LEU A 222 13.77 -0.95 -5.46
C LEU A 222 14.19 -2.39 -5.80
N ASP A 223 15.21 -2.90 -5.10
CA ASP A 223 15.65 -4.30 -5.21
C ASP A 223 15.11 -5.15 -4.07
N ARG A 224 15.11 -4.60 -2.84
CA ARG A 224 14.72 -5.30 -1.62
C ARG A 224 14.28 -4.32 -0.53
N VAL A 225 13.27 -4.72 0.24
CA VAL A 225 12.88 -4.05 1.48
C VAL A 225 12.76 -5.09 2.57
N THR A 226 13.59 -4.95 3.61
CA THR A 226 13.53 -5.80 4.81
C THR A 226 12.74 -5.05 5.88
N ILE A 227 11.70 -5.66 6.42
CA ILE A 227 10.80 -5.10 7.43
C ILE A 227 10.76 -6.06 8.62
N ILE A 228 11.02 -5.56 9.83
CA ILE A 228 10.90 -6.35 11.06
C ILE A 228 9.80 -5.74 11.93
N ILE A 229 8.88 -6.59 12.40
CA ILE A 229 7.76 -6.23 13.26
C ILE A 229 8.06 -6.76 14.67
N ASP A 230 8.22 -5.85 15.62
CA ASP A 230 8.42 -6.16 17.04
C ASP A 230 7.07 -6.46 17.69
N VAL A 231 6.73 -7.75 17.78
CA VAL A 231 5.39 -8.18 18.24
C VAL A 231 5.14 -7.89 19.72
N ALA A 232 6.20 -7.63 20.50
CA ALA A 232 6.06 -7.18 21.88
C ALA A 232 5.67 -5.70 21.97
N LYS A 233 6.00 -4.88 20.97
CA LYS A 233 5.78 -3.43 20.96
C LYS A 233 4.61 -2.94 20.10
N VAL A 234 4.09 -3.75 19.16
CA VAL A 234 2.90 -3.39 18.36
C VAL A 234 1.66 -3.15 19.26
N GLY A 235 1.54 -3.87 20.38
CA GLY A 235 0.46 -3.65 21.35
C GLY A 235 -0.95 -3.84 20.78
N ARG A 236 -1.89 -2.99 21.19
CA ARG A 236 -3.30 -3.05 20.75
C ARG A 236 -3.54 -2.18 19.52
N ILE A 237 -3.18 -2.72 18.36
CA ILE A 237 -3.40 -2.13 17.03
C ILE A 237 -4.18 -3.11 16.14
N GLY A 238 -5.07 -2.58 15.31
CA GLY A 238 -5.83 -3.39 14.34
C GLY A 238 -4.89 -3.93 13.25
N PHE A 239 -4.94 -5.24 12.99
CA PHE A 239 -4.02 -5.89 12.04
C PHE A 239 -4.17 -5.37 10.59
N GLY A 240 -5.34 -4.83 10.22
CA GLY A 240 -5.55 -4.08 8.98
C GLY A 240 -4.68 -2.82 8.91
N ALA A 241 -4.74 -1.96 9.93
CA ALA A 241 -3.92 -0.75 10.00
C ALA A 241 -2.41 -1.07 10.01
N LEU A 242 -1.99 -2.13 10.71
CA LEU A 242 -0.61 -2.62 10.66
C LEU A 242 -0.21 -3.06 9.24
N SER A 243 -1.09 -3.78 8.53
CA SER A 243 -0.83 -4.22 7.16
C SER A 243 -0.75 -3.04 6.18
N ASP A 244 -1.56 -2.00 6.39
CA ASP A 244 -1.52 -0.76 5.61
C ASP A 244 -0.25 0.06 5.87
N TYR A 245 0.22 0.12 7.11
CA TYR A 245 1.52 0.72 7.47
C TYR A 245 2.67 -0.03 6.79
N VAL A 246 2.65 -1.36 6.86
CA VAL A 246 3.66 -2.21 6.21
C VAL A 246 3.61 -2.06 4.69
N ALA A 247 2.43 -1.93 4.08
CA ALA A 247 2.29 -1.63 2.65
C ALA A 247 2.92 -0.27 2.27
N MET A 248 2.65 0.79 3.05
CA MET A 248 3.23 2.12 2.81
C MET A 248 4.76 2.10 2.79
N VAL A 249 5.41 1.48 3.79
CA VAL A 249 6.88 1.39 3.85
C VAL A 249 7.47 0.34 2.91
N ALA A 250 6.69 -0.66 2.46
CA ALA A 250 7.12 -1.63 1.44
C ALA A 250 7.09 -1.05 0.02
N LEU A 251 6.19 -0.09 -0.26
CA LEU A 251 5.94 0.44 -1.61
C LEU A 251 6.63 1.79 -1.87
N ALA A 252 7.14 2.49 -0.85
CA ALA A 252 7.87 3.75 -0.99
C ALA A 252 9.08 3.85 -0.04
N GLN A 253 10.09 4.62 -0.44
CA GLN A 253 11.25 4.95 0.40
C GLN A 253 10.90 5.98 1.50
N VAL A 254 10.29 5.50 2.58
CA VAL A 254 9.91 6.30 3.75
C VAL A 254 11.09 6.46 4.73
N ALA A 255 11.31 7.67 5.25
CA ALA A 255 12.31 7.95 6.28
C ALA A 255 11.90 7.34 7.65
N PRO A 256 12.73 6.50 8.30
CA PRO A 256 12.41 5.91 9.61
C PRO A 256 12.22 6.90 10.76
N ASP A 257 12.67 8.15 10.58
CA ASP A 257 12.64 9.26 11.52
C ASP A 257 11.86 10.48 10.99
N ALA A 258 10.91 10.27 10.07
CA ALA A 258 10.01 11.30 9.56
C ALA A 258 9.12 11.91 10.67
N ASP A 259 9.13 13.23 10.82
CA ASP A 259 8.04 13.92 11.52
C ASP A 259 6.79 13.88 10.65
N THR A 260 5.84 13.04 11.06
CA THR A 260 4.58 12.80 10.36
C THR A 260 3.37 13.42 11.06
N ALA A 261 3.54 13.99 12.26
CA ALA A 261 2.44 14.53 13.07
C ALA A 261 1.61 15.64 12.37
N PRO A 262 2.14 16.48 11.47
CA PRO A 262 1.36 17.47 10.73
C PRO A 262 0.41 16.91 9.64
N TYR A 263 0.46 15.60 9.34
CA TYR A 263 -0.15 15.02 8.15
C TYR A 263 -1.15 13.89 8.47
N ASP A 264 -2.26 13.82 7.73
CA ASP A 264 -3.20 12.68 7.77
C ASP A 264 -2.59 11.47 7.04
N THR A 265 -1.73 10.70 7.70
CA THR A 265 -1.01 9.56 7.13
C THR A 265 -1.05 8.33 8.04
N ILE A 266 -1.10 7.14 7.46
CA ILE A 266 -0.92 5.86 8.16
C ILE A 266 0.37 5.82 8.98
N LEU A 267 1.39 6.60 8.61
CA LEU A 267 2.68 6.62 9.32
C LEU A 267 2.54 7.08 10.78
N ASN A 268 1.46 7.79 11.12
CA ASN A 268 1.10 8.11 12.51
C ASN A 268 0.51 6.95 13.33
N LEU A 269 0.47 5.71 12.80
CA LEU A 269 -0.09 4.53 13.48
C LEU A 269 0.47 4.30 14.89
N PHE A 270 1.77 4.57 15.07
CA PHE A 270 2.51 4.41 16.32
C PHE A 270 2.79 5.73 17.06
N SER A 271 2.38 6.87 16.49
CA SER A 271 2.53 8.20 17.11
C SER A 271 1.59 8.38 18.30
N GLU A 272 1.97 9.23 19.25
CA GLU A 272 1.07 9.69 20.31
C GLU A 272 0.14 10.79 19.77
N GLY A 273 -1.08 10.41 19.38
CA GLY A 273 -2.08 11.31 18.81
C GLY A 273 -3.50 10.99 19.28
N PRO A 274 -4.45 11.96 19.17
CA PRO A 274 -5.82 11.82 19.66
C PRO A 274 -6.66 10.82 18.83
N VAL A 275 -6.28 10.60 17.57
CA VAL A 275 -6.90 9.63 16.65
C VAL A 275 -5.78 8.79 16.05
N ARG A 276 -5.89 7.46 16.16
CA ARG A 276 -4.98 6.52 15.49
C ARG A 276 -5.50 6.19 14.09
N PRO A 277 -4.68 6.27 13.02
CA PRO A 277 -5.06 5.85 11.68
C PRO A 277 -5.61 4.41 11.64
N ALA A 278 -6.71 4.21 10.91
CA ALA A 278 -7.37 2.92 10.73
C ALA A 278 -6.85 2.10 9.53
N GLY A 279 -6.08 2.74 8.64
CA GLY A 279 -5.57 2.20 7.38
C GLY A 279 -5.01 3.32 6.50
N LEU A 280 -4.67 3.02 5.24
CA LEU A 280 -4.15 3.99 4.27
C LEU A 280 -5.14 5.15 4.09
N SER A 281 -4.71 6.35 4.47
CA SER A 281 -5.48 7.58 4.31
C SER A 281 -5.59 7.96 2.83
N ARG A 282 -6.37 9.01 2.54
CA ARG A 282 -6.37 9.59 1.19
C ARG A 282 -5.00 10.19 0.84
N TRP A 283 -4.26 10.72 1.83
CA TRP A 283 -2.94 11.30 1.62
C TRP A 283 -1.91 10.24 1.19
N ASP A 284 -1.91 9.08 1.85
CA ASP A 284 -1.02 7.96 1.53
C ASP A 284 -1.28 7.44 0.11
N ARG A 285 -2.55 7.26 -0.24
CA ARG A 285 -3.00 6.79 -1.56
C ARG A 285 -2.61 7.77 -2.67
N ASP A 286 -2.91 9.05 -2.49
CA ASP A 286 -2.60 10.07 -3.49
C ASP A 286 -1.08 10.24 -3.68
N TYR A 287 -0.28 10.09 -2.61
CA TYR A 287 1.19 10.07 -2.69
C TYR A 287 1.72 8.84 -3.44
N LEU A 288 1.27 7.63 -3.08
CA LEU A 288 1.69 6.39 -3.75
C LEU A 288 1.31 6.41 -5.23
N ALA A 289 0.06 6.75 -5.56
CA ALA A 289 -0.39 6.89 -6.94
C ALA A 289 0.48 7.88 -7.74
N SER A 290 0.85 9.01 -7.12
CA SER A 290 1.76 9.99 -7.73
C SER A 290 3.17 9.43 -7.96
N LEU A 291 3.76 8.72 -6.99
CA LEU A 291 5.09 8.10 -7.11
C LEU A 291 5.18 7.08 -8.26
N TYR A 292 4.10 6.32 -8.49
CA TYR A 292 4.03 5.32 -9.57
C TYR A 292 3.59 5.91 -10.92
N ALA A 293 2.79 6.98 -10.95
CA ALA A 293 2.39 7.66 -12.18
C ALA A 293 3.48 8.55 -12.80
N ILE A 294 4.38 9.16 -12.02
CA ILE A 294 5.38 10.09 -12.56
C ILE A 294 6.49 9.40 -13.39
N ARG A 295 7.18 10.20 -14.20
CA ARG A 295 8.35 9.79 -14.99
C ARG A 295 9.55 9.48 -14.09
N THR A 296 10.28 8.42 -14.43
CA THR A 296 11.48 7.97 -13.72
C THR A 296 12.78 8.60 -14.26
N ASP A 297 12.75 9.29 -15.41
CA ASP A 297 13.92 9.84 -16.10
C ASP A 297 14.37 11.24 -15.62
N ARG A 298 14.01 11.66 -14.39
CA ARG A 298 14.35 12.99 -13.88
C ARG A 298 15.82 13.07 -13.42
N PRO A 299 16.61 14.07 -13.86
CA PRO A 299 18.03 14.18 -13.51
C PRO A 299 18.30 14.69 -12.09
N ARG A 300 17.26 15.03 -11.30
CA ARG A 300 17.39 15.44 -9.88
C ARG A 300 16.22 14.96 -9.04
N ALA A 301 16.49 14.50 -7.82
CA ALA A 301 15.47 14.18 -6.82
C ALA A 301 14.50 15.34 -6.53
N THR A 302 15.00 16.59 -6.50
CA THR A 302 14.14 17.77 -6.29
C THR A 302 13.13 17.99 -7.42
N GLN A 303 13.48 17.65 -8.66
CA GLN A 303 12.56 17.73 -9.81
C GLN A 303 11.55 16.58 -9.79
N GLN A 304 11.97 15.39 -9.35
CA GLN A 304 11.06 14.27 -9.12
C GLN A 304 10.05 14.58 -8.01
N ALA A 305 10.49 15.12 -6.87
CA ALA A 305 9.62 15.54 -5.78
C ALA A 305 8.61 16.62 -6.23
N GLN A 306 9.02 17.56 -7.10
CA GLN A 306 8.13 18.55 -7.73
C GLN A 306 7.13 17.93 -8.73
N ASP A 307 7.44 16.80 -9.35
CA ASP A 307 6.49 16.06 -10.18
C ASP A 307 5.47 15.29 -9.31
N ILE A 308 5.93 14.58 -8.27
CA ILE A 308 5.06 13.90 -7.30
C ILE A 308 4.10 14.92 -6.68
N ALA A 309 4.61 16.07 -6.23
CA ALA A 309 3.80 17.12 -5.63
C ALA A 309 2.71 17.62 -6.58
N ARG A 310 3.04 17.84 -7.86
CA ARG A 310 2.08 18.32 -8.86
C ARG A 310 1.02 17.26 -9.19
N ALA A 311 1.41 16.00 -9.38
CA ALA A 311 0.46 14.90 -9.58
C ALA A 311 -0.51 14.79 -8.39
N MET A 312 0.01 14.86 -7.16
CA MET A 312 -0.74 14.74 -5.91
C MET A 312 -1.70 15.91 -5.64
N THR A 313 -1.46 17.09 -6.24
CA THR A 313 -2.42 18.22 -6.26
C THR A 313 -3.40 18.19 -7.44
N GLY A 314 -3.49 17.08 -8.19
CA GLY A 314 -4.40 16.93 -9.34
C GLY A 314 -3.79 17.29 -10.70
N GLY A 315 -2.47 17.51 -10.76
CA GLY A 315 -1.73 17.89 -11.97
C GLY A 315 -1.39 16.73 -12.91
N LEU A 316 -2.15 15.64 -12.89
CA LEU A 316 -2.12 14.63 -13.95
C LEU A 316 -2.88 15.16 -15.18
N GLY A 317 -2.20 16.01 -15.95
CA GLY A 317 -2.52 16.13 -17.36
C GLY A 317 -2.44 14.74 -17.99
N ALA A 318 -3.38 14.42 -18.89
CA ALA A 318 -3.37 13.16 -19.62
C ALA A 318 -2.00 12.91 -20.28
N PRO A 319 -1.60 11.64 -20.52
CA PRO A 319 -0.53 11.38 -21.46
C PRO A 319 -0.85 12.13 -22.76
N ALA A 320 0.14 12.82 -23.32
CA ALA A 320 -0.01 13.33 -24.68
C ALA A 320 -0.18 12.10 -25.58
N GLU A 321 -1.37 11.93 -26.14
CA GLU A 321 -1.57 11.06 -27.28
C GLU A 321 -0.70 11.66 -28.40
N ASP A 322 0.22 10.87 -28.96
CA ASP A 322 1.12 11.33 -30.02
C ASP A 322 0.27 11.60 -31.29
N GLU A 323 -0.15 12.86 -31.49
CA GLU A 323 -0.94 13.28 -32.64
C GLU A 323 -0.22 12.96 -33.96
N ASP A 324 -0.90 12.16 -34.78
CA ASP A 324 -0.63 11.78 -36.17
C ASP A 324 0.61 12.37 -36.86
N LEU A 325 1.64 11.53 -37.03
CA LEU A 325 2.53 11.62 -38.19
C LEU A 325 1.96 10.79 -39.34
N GLN A 326 0.92 11.32 -39.98
CA GLN A 326 0.45 10.91 -41.30
C GLN A 326 0.66 12.04 -42.32
N ASP A 327 1.80 12.01 -43.02
CA ASP A 327 2.03 12.54 -44.38
C ASP A 327 3.38 12.02 -44.92
#